data_AF-A0A354P842-F1
#
_entry.id   AF-A0A354P842-F1
#
_cell.length_a   1.000
_cell.length_b   1.000
_cell.length_c   1.000
_cell.angle_alpha   90.00
_cell.angle_beta   90.00
_cell.angle_gamma   90.00
#
_symmetry.space_group_name_H-M   'P 1'
#
loop_
_entity.id
_entity.type
_entity.pdbx_description
1 polymer ?
#
loop_
_entity_poly.entity_id
_entity_poly.type
_entity_poly.pdbx_seq_one_letter_code
_entity_poly.pdbx_strand_id
1 'polypeptide(L)' 'MSTIAEQLINQGINLGISQGIETGLRKGTLIGTILACQSILGQAQSEAELKVQPLEQLEDLAKQVQEQLRERLNRQ' A
#
# COMPACT_ATOMS: atom_id res chain seq x y z
N MET A 1 -38.37 11.56 -8.12
CA MET A 1 -37.23 12.46 -8.36
C MET A 1 -36.44 12.51 -7.07
N SER A 2 -35.14 12.18 -7.08
CA SER A 2 -34.31 12.30 -5.88
C SER A 2 -34.10 13.77 -5.53
N THR A 3 -34.10 14.10 -4.25
CA THR A 3 -33.81 15.45 -3.78
C THR A 3 -32.34 15.80 -4.03
N ILE A 4 -32.02 17.10 -4.07
CA ILE A 4 -30.64 17.59 -4.15
C ILE A 4 -29.81 17.04 -2.96
N ALA A 5 -30.42 16.92 -1.78
CA ALA A 5 -29.76 16.37 -0.59
C ALA A 5 -29.34 14.90 -0.78
N GLU A 6 -30.23 14.06 -1.33
CA GLU A 6 -29.92 12.66 -1.64
C GLU A 6 -28.79 12.53 -2.69
N GLN A 7 -28.77 13.42 -3.68
CA GLN A 7 -27.71 13.46 -4.69
C GLN A 7 -26.35 13.81 -4.08
N LEU A 8 -26.30 14.81 -3.21
CA LEU A 8 -25.06 15.22 -2.52
C LEU A 8 -24.54 14.13 -1.57
N ILE A 9 -25.43 13.46 -0.83
CA ILE A 9 -25.07 12.33 0.04
C ILE A 9 -24.48 11.19 -0.79
N ASN A 10 -25.13 10.80 -1.88
CA ASN A 10 -24.63 9.75 -2.76
C ASN A 10 -23.27 10.09 -3.38
N GLN A 11 -23.07 11.34 -3.79
CA GLN A 11 -21.76 11.81 -4.27
C GLN A 11 -20.68 11.71 -3.18
N GLY A 12 -20.98 12.17 -1.96
CA GLY A 12 -20.05 12.07 -0.83
C GLY A 12 -19.66 10.63 -0.50
N ILE A 13 -20.63 9.72 -0.47
CA ILE A 13 -20.38 8.28 -0.23
C ILE A 13 -19.51 7.69 -1.35
N ASN A 14 -19.84 7.95 -2.61
CA ASN A 14 -19.09 7.42 -3.75
C ASN A 14 -17.64 7.93 -3.77
N LEU A 15 -17.43 9.21 -3.44
CA LEU A 15 -16.08 9.79 -3.31
C LEU A 15 -15.30 9.11 -2.17
N GLY A 16 -15.90 8.97 -1.00
CA GLY A 16 -15.26 8.33 0.15
C GLY A 16 -14.90 6.87 -0.12
N ILE A 17 -15.79 6.10 -0.74
CA ILE A 17 -15.53 4.71 -1.14
C ILE A 17 -14.38 4.65 -2.16
N SER A 18 -14.42 5.50 -3.19
CA SER A 18 -13.39 5.50 -4.24
C SER A 18 -12.00 5.79 -3.66
N GLN A 19 -11.88 6.81 -2.80
CA GLN A 19 -10.64 7.15 -2.11
C GLN A 19 -10.17 6.04 -1.17
N GLY A 20 -11.08 5.39 -0.46
CA GLY A 20 -10.79 4.26 0.41
C GLY A 20 -10.23 3.05 -0.35
N ILE A 21 -10.84 2.72 -1.49
CA ILE A 21 -10.39 1.62 -2.37
C ILE A 21 -9.00 1.93 -2.93
N GLU A 22 -8.80 3.14 -3.48
CA GLU A 22 -7.51 3.57 -4.02
C GLU A 22 -6.39 3.46 -2.98
N THR A 23 -6.64 3.98 -1.77
CA THR A 23 -5.69 3.91 -0.65
C THR A 23 -5.40 2.46 -0.25
N GLY A 24 -6.45 1.64 -0.16
CA GLY A 24 -6.32 0.21 0.17
C GLY A 24 -5.49 -0.57 -0.84
N LEU A 25 -5.72 -0.34 -2.14
CA LEU A 25 -4.97 -0.98 -3.22
C LEU A 25 -3.49 -0.56 -3.22
N ARG A 26 -3.23 0.73 -3.05
CA ARG A 26 -1.85 1.26 -2.95
C ARG A 26 -1.12 0.63 -1.77
N LYS A 27 -1.77 0.57 -0.61
CA LYS A 27 -1.22 -0.08 0.59
C LYS A 27 -0.94 -1.55 0.36
N GLY A 28 -1.91 -2.30 -0.18
CA GLY A 28 -1.74 -3.73 -0.49
C GLY A 28 -0.58 -4.01 -1.43
N THR A 29 -0.41 -3.17 -2.45
CA THR A 29 0.69 -3.26 -3.42
C THR A 29 2.05 -3.07 -2.76
N LEU A 30 2.18 -2.07 -1.89
CA LEU A 30 3.42 -1.80 -1.16
C LEU A 30 3.78 -2.97 -0.23
N ILE A 31 2.81 -3.46 0.53
CA ILE A 31 3.00 -4.61 1.44
C ILE A 31 3.48 -5.84 0.67
N GLY A 32 2.82 -6.17 -0.45
CA GLY A 32 3.23 -7.29 -1.30
C GLY A 32 4.64 -7.11 -1.86
N THR A 33 4.99 -5.90 -2.28
CA THR A 33 6.34 -5.56 -2.77
C THR A 33 7.39 -5.77 -1.69
N ILE A 34 7.16 -5.25 -0.48
CA ILE A 34 8.07 -5.39 0.66
C ILE A 34 8.30 -6.88 0.98
N LEU A 35 7.22 -7.64 1.15
CA LEU A 35 7.30 -9.06 1.49
C LEU A 35 8.04 -9.86 0.41
N ALA A 36 7.77 -9.60 -0.86
CA ALA A 36 8.45 -10.27 -1.97
C ALA A 36 9.96 -9.97 -1.96
N CYS A 37 10.35 -8.69 -1.85
CA CYS A 37 11.76 -8.32 -1.83
C CYS A 37 12.49 -8.87 -0.59
N GLN A 38 11.85 -8.85 0.57
CA GLN A 38 12.41 -9.40 1.81
C GLN A 38 12.57 -10.92 1.77
N SER A 39 11.60 -11.62 1.17
CA SER A 39 11.71 -13.07 0.95
C SER A 39 12.93 -13.41 0.09
N ILE A 40 13.24 -12.61 -0.93
CA ILE A 40 14.44 -12.81 -1.77
C ILE A 40 15.71 -12.47 -0.99
N LEU A 41 15.66 -11.44 -0.14
CA LEU A 41 16.78 -11.06 0.73
C LEU A 41 17.01 -12.04 1.89
N GLY A 42 16.07 -12.95 2.16
CA GLY A 42 16.11 -13.87 3.31
C GLY A 42 15.79 -13.18 4.64
N GLN A 43 15.05 -12.07 4.61
CA GLN A 43 14.60 -11.33 5.79
C GLN A 43 13.18 -11.76 6.15
N ALA A 44 12.93 -12.05 7.44
CA ALA A 44 11.60 -12.38 7.94
C ALA A 44 10.86 -11.10 8.34
N GLN A 45 9.68 -10.88 7.78
CA GLN A 45 8.79 -9.78 8.14
C GLN A 45 7.34 -10.23 8.11
N SER A 46 6.54 -9.73 9.05
CA SER A 46 5.14 -10.09 9.17
C SER A 46 4.23 -9.15 8.38
N GLU A 47 3.33 -9.70 7.57
CA GLU A 47 2.29 -8.94 6.89
C GLU A 47 1.40 -8.15 7.88
N ALA A 48 1.15 -8.72 9.06
CA ALA A 48 0.33 -8.09 10.09
C ALA A 48 0.96 -6.80 10.63
N GLU A 49 2.29 -6.77 10.76
CA GLU A 49 3.03 -5.58 11.19
C GLU A 49 3.01 -4.49 10.12
N LEU A 50 3.07 -4.88 8.84
CA LEU A 50 2.99 -3.92 7.73
C LEU A 50 1.59 -3.32 7.58
N LYS A 51 0.53 -4.07 7.90
CA LYS A 51 -0.87 -3.59 7.81
C LYS A 51 -1.17 -2.44 8.78
N VAL A 52 -0.49 -2.36 9.92
CA VAL A 52 -0.70 -1.29 10.91
C VAL A 52 0.12 -0.04 10.63
N GLN A 53 1.12 -0.11 9.75
CA GLN A 53 1.96 1.04 9.40
C GLN A 53 1.20 2.06 8.53
N PRO A 54 1.52 3.36 8.65
CA PRO A 54 1.01 4.40 7.76
C PRO A 54 1.57 4.22 6.34
N LEU A 55 0.85 4.74 5.35
CA LEU A 55 1.15 4.52 3.94
C LEU A 55 2.53 5.06 3.57
N GLU A 56 2.90 6.23 4.10
CA GLU A 56 4.16 6.90 3.84
C GLU A 56 5.36 6.05 4.31
N GLN A 57 5.25 5.41 5.47
CA GLN A 57 6.29 4.51 5.98
C GLN A 57 6.44 3.26 5.11
N LEU A 58 5.34 2.73 4.57
CA LEU A 58 5.37 1.61 3.64
C LEU A 58 6.04 1.99 2.31
N GLU A 59 5.87 3.23 1.85
CA GLU A 59 6.54 3.71 0.64
C GLU A 59 8.05 3.82 0.82
N ASP A 60 8.49 4.38 1.95
CA ASP A 60 9.90 4.48 2.27
C ASP A 60 10.53 3.10 2.46
N LEU A 61 9.84 2.21 3.16
CA LEU A 61 10.30 0.83 3.35
C LEU A 61 10.38 0.08 2.03
N ALA A 62 9.37 0.18 1.15
CA ALA A 62 9.39 -0.46 -0.15
C ALA A 62 10.61 -0.01 -0.98
N LYS A 63 10.90 1.29 -1.01
CA LYS A 63 12.10 1.83 -1.69
C LYS A 63 13.39 1.29 -1.09
N GLN A 64 13.50 1.25 0.24
CA GLN A 64 14.70 0.77 0.93
C GLN A 64 14.97 -0.71 0.62
N VAL A 65 13.96 -1.57 0.72
CA VAL A 65 14.11 -3.00 0.48
C VAL A 65 14.39 -3.28 -1.00
N GLN A 66 13.77 -2.52 -1.92
CA GLN A 66 14.07 -2.62 -3.36
C GLN A 66 15.53 -2.25 -3.65
N GLU A 67 16.06 -1.18 -3.05
CA GLU A 67 17.46 -0.79 -3.24
C GLU A 67 18.42 -1.84 -2.66
N GLN A 68 18.13 -2.36 -1.47
CA GLN A 68 18.91 -3.46 -0.88
C GLN A 68 18.94 -4.70 -1.79
N LEU A 69 17.79 -5.05 -2.38
CA LEU A 69 17.70 -6.17 -3.32
C LEU A 69 18.54 -5.90 -4.58
N ARG A 70 18.46 -4.68 -5.12
CA ARG A 70 19.25 -4.27 -6.28
C ARG A 70 20.75 -4.33 -6.01
N GLU A 71 21.19 -3.82 -4.87
CA GLU A 71 22.60 -3.91 -4.47
C GLU A 71 23.09 -5.36 -4.37
N ARG A 72 22.25 -6.25 -3.82
CA ARG A 72 22.60 -7.67 -3.69
C ARG A 72 22.72 -8.35 -5.06
N LEU A 73 21.83 -8.04 -5.99
CA LEU A 73 21.86 -8.58 -7.35
C LEU A 73 23.07 -8.06 -8.14
N ASN A 74 23.45 -6.80 -7.96
CA ASN A 74 24.61 -6.21 -8.64
C ASN A 74 25.97 -6.71 -8.11
N ARG A 75 26.00 -7.40 -6.97
CA ARG A 75 27.22 -7.98 -6.38
C ARG A 75 27.43 -9.46 -6.76
N GLN A 76 26.49 -10.07 -7.49
CA GLN A 76 26.60 -11.42 -8.05
C GLN A 76 27.15 -11.38 -9.48
#